data_AF-A0A800E914-F1
#
_entry.id   AF-A0A800E914-F1
#
_cell.length_a   1.000
_cell.length_b   1.000
_cell.length_c   1.000
_cell.angle_alpha   90.00
_cell.angle_beta   90.00
_cell.angle_gamma   90.00
#
_symmetry.space_group_name_H-M   'P 1'
#
loop_
_entity.id
_entity.type
_entity.pdbx_description
1 polymer ?
#
loop_
_entity_poly.entity_id
_entity_poly.type
_entity_poly.pdbx_seq_one_letter_code
_entity_poly.pdbx_strand_id
1 'polypeptide(L)'
;MKHIIFLFLFGIFLFQSCKKADINDGVPSYISIPSIKVDSIQSGVGSNSHKITDAWVYFNNNLQGCYPLPTTFPVLLSGKQNISIKAGIKNNGIAATRAKYPFYDYYKSEITLTKDSITVLNPEVFYANADSIIFEDFESTSLILDTTLNSDTTFFIANDTLFEGNFGGVHLASPHSTFEIATEKIQLPKVGTPVYVELNYKCNTAFQVGVFANYDQAPVIIQSILTINPKLEWNKIYIDLTSAIINTQNADSHKVFISMRRDINSNEIAELYVDNFKIIY
;
A
#
# COMPACT_ATOMS: atom_id res chain seq x y z
N MET A 1 -40.46 -62.84 10.16
CA MET A 1 -40.40 -61.42 9.71
C MET A 1 -39.29 -60.61 10.37
N LYS A 2 -39.07 -60.67 11.69
CA LYS A 2 -37.98 -59.92 12.37
C LYS A 2 -36.55 -60.25 11.89
N HIS A 3 -36.25 -61.50 11.56
CA HIS A 3 -34.92 -61.89 11.06
C HIS A 3 -34.64 -61.44 9.61
N ILE A 4 -35.68 -61.26 8.80
CA ILE A 4 -35.54 -60.78 7.41
C ILE A 4 -35.21 -59.29 7.38
N ILE A 5 -35.78 -58.51 8.32
CA ILE A 5 -35.49 -57.08 8.50
C ILE A 5 -34.03 -56.88 8.94
N PHE A 6 -33.51 -57.75 9.82
CA PHE A 6 -32.12 -57.67 10.27
C PHE A 6 -31.11 -58.01 9.16
N LEU A 7 -31.46 -58.96 8.27
CA LEU A 7 -30.65 -59.30 7.11
C LEU A 7 -30.62 -58.16 6.07
N PHE A 8 -31.75 -57.46 5.90
CA PHE A 8 -31.87 -56.31 5.00
C PHE A 8 -31.09 -55.09 5.51
N LEU A 9 -31.06 -54.87 6.84
CA LEU A 9 -30.29 -53.79 7.46
C LEU A 9 -28.77 -54.02 7.37
N PHE A 10 -28.32 -55.29 7.37
CA PHE A 10 -26.90 -55.64 7.21
C PHE A 10 -26.41 -55.49 5.76
N GLY A 11 -27.30 -55.71 4.77
CA GLY A 11 -26.96 -55.54 3.35
C GLY A 11 -26.67 -54.10 2.94
N ILE A 12 -27.24 -53.10 3.61
CA ILE A 12 -27.06 -51.67 3.28
C ILE A 12 -25.66 -51.16 3.67
N PHE A 13 -24.99 -51.81 4.63
CA PHE A 13 -23.62 -51.46 5.02
C PHE A 13 -22.55 -51.99 4.05
N LEU A 14 -22.89 -52.96 3.19
CA LEU A 14 -21.93 -53.56 2.24
C LEU A 14 -21.77 -52.74 0.94
N PHE A 15 -22.59 -51.71 0.72
CA PHE A 15 -22.47 -50.81 -0.44
C PHE A 15 -21.78 -49.47 -0.13
N GLN A 16 -21.18 -49.31 1.06
CA GLN A 16 -20.28 -48.20 1.37
C GLN A 16 -18.91 -48.44 0.72
N SER A 17 -18.87 -48.52 -0.62
CA SER A 17 -17.61 -48.49 -1.36
C SER A 17 -17.06 -47.07 -1.29
N CYS A 18 -16.04 -46.87 -0.45
CA CYS A 18 -15.24 -45.65 -0.48
C CYS A 18 -14.72 -45.47 -1.92
N LYS A 19 -15.03 -44.35 -2.57
CA LYS A 19 -14.43 -44.02 -3.88
C LYS A 19 -12.92 -44.08 -3.69
N LYS A 20 -12.24 -44.95 -4.43
CA LYS A 20 -10.77 -45.01 -4.44
C LYS A 20 -10.29 -43.66 -4.96
N ALA A 21 -9.80 -42.80 -4.07
CA ALA A 21 -9.18 -41.54 -4.45
C ALA A 21 -8.01 -41.87 -5.39
N ASP A 22 -7.91 -41.18 -6.52
CA ASP A 22 -6.79 -41.38 -7.43
C ASP A 22 -5.52 -40.95 -6.68
N ILE A 23 -4.44 -41.73 -6.78
CA ILE A 23 -3.18 -41.45 -6.05
C ILE A 23 -2.62 -40.08 -6.45
N ASN A 24 -2.99 -39.60 -7.65
CA ASN A 24 -2.60 -38.30 -8.19
C ASN A 24 -3.57 -37.15 -7.88
N ASP A 25 -4.71 -37.38 -7.23
CA ASP A 25 -5.69 -36.33 -6.90
C ASP A 25 -5.17 -35.36 -5.81
N GLY A 26 -4.10 -35.72 -5.10
CA GLY A 26 -3.49 -34.89 -4.05
C GLY A 26 -2.16 -34.22 -4.40
N VAL A 27 -1.58 -34.48 -5.58
CA VAL A 27 -0.26 -33.93 -5.95
C VAL A 27 -0.43 -32.47 -6.41
N PRO A 28 0.14 -31.48 -5.69
CA PRO A 28 -0.02 -30.07 -6.05
C PRO A 28 0.92 -29.66 -7.18
N SER A 29 0.55 -28.60 -7.88
CA SER A 29 1.51 -27.72 -8.56
C SER A 29 1.96 -26.62 -7.59
N TYR A 30 3.07 -25.96 -7.88
CA TYR A 30 3.60 -24.89 -7.04
C TYR A 30 3.74 -23.60 -7.84
N ILE A 31 3.45 -22.47 -7.19
CA ILE A 31 3.76 -21.14 -7.71
C ILE A 31 4.81 -20.50 -6.83
N SER A 32 5.78 -19.83 -7.45
CA SER A 32 6.73 -18.96 -6.77
C SER A 32 6.57 -17.53 -7.28
N ILE A 33 6.45 -16.57 -6.36
CA ILE A 33 6.41 -15.13 -6.66
C ILE A 33 7.52 -14.48 -5.82
N PRO A 34 8.70 -14.22 -6.42
CA PRO A 34 9.81 -13.60 -5.70
C PRO A 34 9.51 -12.16 -5.30
N SER A 35 8.89 -11.38 -6.18
CA SER A 35 8.50 -10.00 -5.94
C SER A 35 7.40 -9.58 -6.92
N ILE A 36 6.82 -8.40 -6.70
CA ILE A 36 5.98 -7.70 -7.65
C ILE A 36 6.67 -6.38 -7.95
N LYS A 37 6.81 -6.04 -9.23
CA LYS A 37 7.36 -4.75 -9.69
C LYS A 37 6.24 -3.75 -9.96
N VAL A 38 6.55 -2.47 -9.80
CA VAL A 38 5.70 -1.36 -10.22
C VAL A 38 6.38 -0.64 -11.38
N ASP A 39 5.63 -0.36 -12.44
CA ASP A 39 6.05 0.54 -13.51
C ASP A 39 5.20 1.83 -13.48
N SER A 40 5.78 2.86 -12.84
CA SER A 40 5.24 4.20 -12.78
C SER A 40 5.63 5.06 -13.98
N ILE A 41 6.69 4.68 -14.72
CA ILE A 41 7.23 5.46 -15.84
C ILE A 41 6.28 5.36 -17.02
N GLN A 42 5.83 4.16 -17.36
CA GLN A 42 4.80 3.96 -18.39
C GLN A 42 3.48 4.66 -17.99
N SER A 43 3.23 4.76 -16.68
CA SER A 43 2.08 5.47 -16.13
C SER A 43 2.29 7.01 -16.09
N GLY A 44 3.51 7.51 -16.32
CA GLY A 44 3.85 8.93 -16.29
C GLY A 44 3.85 9.57 -14.88
N VAL A 45 3.98 8.79 -13.81
CA VAL A 45 3.72 9.25 -12.42
C VAL A 45 4.89 8.98 -11.47
N GLY A 46 5.96 9.76 -11.62
CA GLY A 46 7.11 9.78 -10.70
C GLY A 46 7.83 8.43 -10.58
N SER A 47 8.35 8.12 -9.38
CA SER A 47 9.20 6.95 -9.14
C SER A 47 8.50 5.58 -9.10
N ASN A 48 9.27 4.55 -9.51
CA ASN A 48 8.98 3.12 -9.39
C ASN A 48 9.10 2.61 -7.94
N SER A 49 9.59 3.42 -7.00
CA SER A 49 9.76 3.07 -5.60
C SER A 49 8.43 2.59 -5.01
N HIS A 50 8.44 1.39 -4.44
CA HIS A 50 7.25 0.74 -3.90
C HIS A 50 7.57 -0.07 -2.63
N LYS A 51 6.53 -0.38 -1.84
CA LYS A 51 6.63 -1.29 -0.69
C LYS A 51 5.45 -2.25 -0.66
N ILE A 52 5.31 -2.98 -1.77
CA ILE A 52 4.42 -4.13 -1.89
C ILE A 52 4.98 -5.25 -1.01
N THR A 53 4.15 -5.76 -0.10
CA THR A 53 4.55 -6.79 0.87
C THR A 53 3.85 -8.11 0.65
N ASP A 54 2.74 -8.13 -0.09
CA ASP A 54 2.00 -9.36 -0.31
C ASP A 54 1.33 -9.41 -1.69
N ALA A 55 1.00 -10.63 -2.10
CA ALA A 55 0.32 -10.95 -3.34
C ALA A 55 -1.05 -11.60 -3.05
N TRP A 56 -2.13 -10.97 -3.54
CA TRP A 56 -3.47 -11.55 -3.53
C TRP A 56 -3.66 -12.29 -4.84
N VAL A 57 -3.67 -13.61 -4.76
CA VAL A 57 -3.65 -14.50 -5.91
C VAL A 57 -5.04 -15.03 -6.18
N TYR A 58 -5.46 -14.95 -7.44
CA TYR A 58 -6.75 -15.42 -7.92
C TYR A 58 -6.55 -16.38 -9.09
N PHE A 59 -7.38 -17.43 -9.14
CA PHE A 59 -7.50 -18.30 -10.30
C PHE A 59 -8.91 -18.22 -10.86
N ASN A 60 -9.04 -17.92 -12.14
CA ASN A 60 -10.34 -17.78 -12.81
C ASN A 60 -11.30 -16.87 -12.00
N ASN A 61 -10.78 -15.73 -11.52
CA ASN A 61 -11.44 -14.72 -10.68
C ASN A 61 -11.83 -15.16 -9.25
N ASN A 62 -11.54 -16.40 -8.83
CA ASN A 62 -11.74 -16.84 -7.45
C ASN A 62 -10.49 -16.56 -6.61
N LEU A 63 -10.66 -15.96 -5.44
CA LEU A 63 -9.57 -15.74 -4.50
C LEU A 63 -9.02 -17.09 -4.07
N GLN A 64 -7.74 -17.33 -4.36
CA GLN A 64 -7.02 -18.44 -3.79
C GLN A 64 -6.60 -18.06 -2.37
N GLY A 65 -5.84 -16.96 -2.24
CA GLY A 65 -5.20 -16.61 -0.98
C GLY A 65 -4.38 -15.33 -1.05
N CYS A 66 -3.85 -14.93 0.10
CA CYS A 66 -2.96 -13.78 0.29
C CYS A 66 -1.61 -14.27 0.82
N TYR A 67 -0.53 -13.92 0.13
CA TYR A 67 0.79 -14.49 0.36
C TYR A 67 1.83 -13.39 0.60
N PRO A 68 2.50 -13.34 1.77
CA PRO A 68 3.60 -12.41 2.02
C PRO A 68 4.77 -12.70 1.11
N LEU A 69 5.36 -11.68 0.48
CA LEU A 69 6.47 -11.80 -0.46
C LEU A 69 7.84 -11.77 0.26
N PRO A 70 8.86 -12.47 -0.28
CA PRO A 70 8.79 -13.47 -1.36
C PRO A 70 8.02 -14.72 -0.92
N THR A 71 7.35 -15.42 -1.85
CA THR A 71 6.52 -16.58 -1.52
C THR A 71 6.65 -17.75 -2.49
N THR A 72 6.43 -18.96 -1.97
CA THR A 72 6.17 -20.17 -2.77
C THR A 72 5.07 -20.96 -2.09
N PHE A 73 4.02 -21.34 -2.83
CA PHE A 73 2.85 -22.01 -2.25
C PHE A 73 2.28 -23.09 -3.18
N PRO A 74 1.68 -24.16 -2.61
CA PRO A 74 1.05 -25.21 -3.40
C PRO A 74 -0.35 -24.81 -3.87
N VAL A 75 -0.74 -25.33 -5.03
CA VAL A 75 -2.09 -25.23 -5.60
C VAL A 75 -2.52 -26.59 -6.14
N LEU A 76 -3.72 -27.04 -5.79
CA LEU A 76 -4.29 -28.30 -6.31
C LEU A 76 -4.95 -28.08 -7.68
N LEU A 77 -4.18 -27.51 -8.61
CA LEU A 77 -4.58 -27.20 -9.98
C LEU A 77 -3.48 -27.68 -10.93
N SER A 78 -3.85 -28.01 -12.17
CA SER A 78 -2.91 -28.41 -13.22
C SER A 78 -3.42 -27.95 -14.59
N GLY A 79 -2.56 -28.00 -15.61
CA GLY A 79 -2.87 -27.56 -16.97
C GLY A 79 -2.95 -26.05 -17.10
N LYS A 80 -3.64 -25.57 -18.14
CA LYS A 80 -3.81 -24.14 -18.40
C LYS A 80 -4.74 -23.49 -17.38
N GLN A 81 -4.31 -22.38 -16.80
CA GLN A 81 -5.07 -21.62 -15.81
C GLN A 81 -4.91 -20.12 -16.07
N ASN A 82 -6.00 -19.36 -15.89
CA ASN A 82 -5.92 -17.91 -15.85
C ASN A 82 -5.64 -17.46 -14.41
N ILE A 83 -4.50 -16.81 -14.23
CA ILE A 83 -4.10 -16.24 -12.94
C ILE A 83 -4.23 -14.72 -13.00
N SER A 84 -4.69 -14.13 -11.89
CA SER A 84 -4.53 -12.70 -11.68
C SER A 84 -4.00 -12.41 -10.29
N ILE A 85 -3.09 -11.45 -10.18
CA ILE A 85 -2.40 -11.10 -8.95
C ILE A 85 -2.63 -9.62 -8.68
N LYS A 86 -3.12 -9.31 -7.48
CA LYS A 86 -3.25 -7.95 -6.98
C LYS A 86 -2.14 -7.69 -5.96
N ALA A 87 -1.39 -6.63 -6.16
CA ALA A 87 -0.40 -6.16 -5.22
C ALA A 87 -1.07 -5.65 -3.93
N GLY A 88 -0.45 -5.88 -2.79
CA GLY A 88 -0.88 -5.20 -1.57
C GLY A 88 0.23 -4.87 -0.60
N ILE A 89 -0.20 -4.10 0.38
CA ILE A 89 0.64 -3.23 1.21
C ILE A 89 0.25 -3.38 2.68
N LYS A 90 1.09 -2.83 3.55
CA LYS A 90 0.72 -2.54 4.95
C LYS A 90 0.10 -1.15 5.03
N ASN A 91 -1.22 -1.07 5.17
CA ASN A 91 -1.95 0.19 5.28
C ASN A 91 -1.45 0.98 6.50
N ASN A 92 -1.14 2.26 6.35
CA ASN A 92 -0.59 3.13 7.40
C ASN A 92 0.71 2.59 8.02
N GLY A 93 1.45 1.73 7.31
CA GLY A 93 2.66 1.08 7.83
C GLY A 93 2.43 0.05 8.93
N ILE A 94 1.18 -0.26 9.29
CA ILE A 94 0.84 -1.19 10.38
C ILE A 94 0.79 -2.63 9.82
N ALA A 95 1.55 -3.53 10.44
CA ALA A 95 1.70 -4.90 9.93
C ALA A 95 0.41 -5.73 9.97
N ALA A 96 -0.53 -5.39 10.86
CA ALA A 96 -1.81 -6.07 11.03
C ALA A 96 -2.87 -5.61 10.00
N THR A 97 -2.66 -4.48 9.31
CA THR A 97 -3.61 -3.88 8.37
C THR A 97 -3.14 -4.09 6.93
N ARG A 98 -3.00 -5.37 6.54
CA ARG A 98 -2.65 -5.73 5.16
C ARG A 98 -3.85 -5.51 4.25
N ALA A 99 -3.64 -4.88 3.11
CA ALA A 99 -4.71 -4.55 2.17
C ALA A 99 -4.23 -4.68 0.71
N LYS A 100 -5.16 -5.07 -0.17
CA LYS A 100 -4.98 -4.90 -1.62
C LYS A 100 -4.80 -3.42 -1.90
N TYR A 101 -3.74 -3.02 -2.59
CA TYR A 101 -3.55 -1.62 -2.90
C TYR A 101 -4.52 -1.21 -4.02
N PRO A 102 -5.47 -0.29 -3.77
CA PRO A 102 -6.57 -0.07 -4.70
C PRO A 102 -6.10 0.48 -6.05
N PHE A 103 -5.04 1.29 -6.06
CA PHE A 103 -4.63 2.08 -7.23
C PHE A 103 -3.70 1.38 -8.21
N TYR A 104 -3.10 0.24 -7.85
CA TYR A 104 -2.44 -0.61 -8.84
C TYR A 104 -3.47 -1.40 -9.63
N ASP A 105 -3.18 -1.82 -10.84
CA ASP A 105 -4.01 -2.76 -11.58
C ASP A 105 -3.80 -4.21 -11.08
N TYR A 106 -4.30 -5.17 -11.85
CA TYR A 106 -4.05 -6.58 -11.63
C TYR A 106 -3.05 -7.04 -12.69
N TYR A 107 -1.98 -7.71 -12.27
CA TYR A 107 -1.22 -8.56 -13.19
C TYR A 107 -2.12 -9.72 -13.62
N LYS A 108 -2.20 -10.00 -14.93
CA LYS A 108 -3.02 -11.08 -15.50
C LYS A 108 -2.19 -11.89 -16.49
N SER A 109 -2.30 -13.21 -16.42
CA SER A 109 -1.58 -14.11 -17.33
C SER A 109 -2.29 -15.46 -17.46
N GLU A 110 -2.16 -16.11 -18.63
CA GLU A 110 -2.46 -17.53 -18.80
C GLU A 110 -1.17 -18.32 -18.52
N ILE A 111 -1.22 -19.22 -17.54
CA ILE A 111 -0.07 -20.04 -17.14
C ILE A 111 -0.39 -21.52 -17.31
N THR A 112 0.64 -22.35 -17.50
CA THR A 112 0.50 -23.81 -17.48
C THR A 112 1.12 -24.38 -16.21
N LEU A 113 0.31 -25.05 -15.41
CA LEU A 113 0.70 -25.68 -14.16
C LEU A 113 0.99 -27.18 -14.40
N THR A 114 2.19 -27.61 -14.00
CA THR A 114 2.59 -29.02 -14.02
C THR A 114 2.62 -29.56 -12.59
N LYS A 115 2.02 -30.71 -12.33
CA LYS A 115 2.02 -31.34 -11.00
C LYS A 115 3.47 -31.62 -10.57
N ASP A 116 3.75 -31.46 -9.28
CA ASP A 116 5.09 -31.65 -8.69
C ASP A 116 6.17 -30.74 -9.31
N SER A 117 5.78 -29.56 -9.79
CA SER A 117 6.69 -28.58 -10.41
C SER A 117 6.34 -27.16 -9.99
N ILE A 118 7.35 -26.28 -10.02
CA ILE A 118 7.24 -24.87 -9.67
C ILE A 118 7.13 -24.02 -10.94
N THR A 119 6.07 -23.21 -11.03
CA THR A 119 5.94 -22.13 -11.99
C THR A 119 6.36 -20.82 -11.33
N VAL A 120 7.42 -20.18 -11.82
CA VAL A 120 7.89 -18.89 -11.33
C VAL A 120 7.18 -17.76 -12.07
N LEU A 121 6.60 -16.82 -11.32
CA LEU A 121 5.93 -15.64 -11.86
C LEU A 121 6.69 -14.39 -11.41
N ASN A 122 6.85 -13.44 -12.34
CA ASN A 122 7.42 -12.13 -12.06
C ASN A 122 6.38 -11.05 -12.41
N PRO A 123 5.38 -10.82 -11.55
CA PRO A 123 4.33 -9.85 -11.82
C PRO A 123 4.86 -8.43 -11.91
N GLU A 124 4.29 -7.67 -12.81
CA GLU A 124 4.47 -6.24 -12.97
C GLU A 124 3.07 -5.59 -12.97
N VAL A 125 2.92 -4.52 -12.19
CA VAL A 125 1.65 -3.79 -12.03
C VAL A 125 1.86 -2.30 -12.31
N PHE A 126 0.78 -1.65 -12.72
CA PHE A 126 0.75 -0.26 -13.16
C PHE A 126 -0.26 0.54 -12.33
N TYR A 127 -0.15 1.86 -12.31
CA TYR A 127 -1.22 2.69 -11.75
C TYR A 127 -2.42 2.64 -12.68
N ALA A 128 -3.59 2.27 -12.15
CA ALA A 128 -4.79 2.07 -12.96
C ALA A 128 -5.37 3.38 -13.52
N ASN A 129 -5.13 4.50 -12.85
CA ASN A 129 -5.57 5.83 -13.29
C ASN A 129 -4.53 6.89 -12.88
N ALA A 130 -3.76 7.37 -13.85
CA ALA A 130 -2.74 8.40 -13.63
C ALA A 130 -3.33 9.81 -13.42
N ASP A 131 -4.51 10.09 -13.99
CA ASP A 131 -5.13 11.43 -13.96
C ASP A 131 -5.59 11.83 -12.55
N SER A 132 -5.67 10.88 -11.63
CA SER A 132 -6.08 11.10 -10.23
C SER A 132 -4.89 11.07 -9.26
N ILE A 133 -3.69 11.36 -9.78
CA ILE A 133 -2.43 11.44 -9.03
C ILE A 133 -1.90 12.86 -9.09
N ILE A 134 -1.74 13.46 -7.91
CA ILE A 134 -0.98 14.70 -7.72
C ILE A 134 0.34 14.30 -7.06
N PHE A 135 1.48 14.67 -7.63
CA PHE A 135 2.77 14.26 -7.08
C PHE A 135 3.81 15.38 -7.04
N GLU A 136 4.78 15.19 -6.17
CA GLU A 136 6.01 15.97 -6.02
C GLU A 136 7.19 15.02 -6.01
N ASP A 137 8.09 15.18 -6.98
CA ASP A 137 9.35 14.45 -7.08
C ASP A 137 10.55 15.29 -6.65
N PHE A 138 10.34 16.56 -6.27
CA PHE A 138 11.38 17.49 -5.81
C PHE A 138 12.49 17.77 -6.84
N GLU A 139 12.27 17.43 -8.11
CA GLU A 139 13.23 17.67 -9.19
C GLU A 139 13.13 19.09 -9.77
N SER A 140 12.08 19.82 -9.40
CA SER A 140 11.83 21.20 -9.84
C SER A 140 11.96 22.20 -8.69
N THR A 141 12.18 23.47 -9.02
CA THR A 141 12.22 24.55 -8.01
C THR A 141 10.83 24.98 -7.53
N SER A 142 9.77 24.64 -8.25
CA SER A 142 8.39 24.98 -7.89
C SER A 142 7.73 23.76 -7.26
N LEU A 143 7.49 23.83 -5.96
CA LEU A 143 6.91 22.73 -5.19
C LEU A 143 5.39 22.87 -5.07
N ILE A 144 4.66 21.76 -5.01
CA ILE A 144 3.23 21.75 -4.65
C ILE A 144 2.98 21.89 -3.14
N LEU A 145 4.06 21.87 -2.35
CA LEU A 145 4.11 21.94 -0.91
C LEU A 145 4.78 23.26 -0.48
N ASP A 146 4.16 23.99 0.44
CA ASP A 146 4.71 25.24 1.00
C ASP A 146 4.66 25.26 2.53
N THR A 147 5.66 25.90 3.12
CA THR A 147 5.77 26.09 4.57
C THR A 147 4.60 26.91 5.09
N THR A 148 3.99 26.45 6.18
CA THR A 148 2.88 27.16 6.79
C THR A 148 3.37 28.20 7.79
N LEU A 149 2.45 29.06 8.26
CA LEU A 149 2.72 30.01 9.34
C LEU A 149 3.05 29.36 10.69
N ASN A 150 2.80 28.05 10.86
CA ASN A 150 3.14 27.31 12.06
C ASN A 150 4.59 26.78 12.05
N SER A 151 5.27 26.83 10.89
CA SER A 151 6.67 26.45 10.78
C SER A 151 7.57 27.57 11.27
N ASP A 152 8.52 27.25 12.14
CA ASP A 152 9.58 28.18 12.56
C ASP A 152 10.89 27.98 11.79
N THR A 153 10.91 27.03 10.84
CA THR A 153 12.05 26.67 10.00
C THR A 153 11.68 26.67 8.51
N THR A 154 12.70 26.56 7.66
CA THR A 154 12.58 26.54 6.20
C THR A 154 12.73 25.13 5.64
N PHE A 155 11.87 24.78 4.69
CA PHE A 155 12.01 23.56 3.88
C PHE A 155 13.05 23.76 2.78
N PHE A 156 13.90 22.76 2.54
CA PHE A 156 14.93 22.84 1.51
C PHE A 156 14.84 21.65 0.55
N ILE A 157 15.39 21.83 -0.65
CA ILE A 157 15.64 20.76 -1.61
C ILE A 157 17.14 20.47 -1.58
N ALA A 158 17.50 19.20 -1.49
CA ALA A 158 18.88 18.72 -1.56
C ALA A 158 18.95 17.49 -2.47
N ASN A 159 20.16 16.98 -2.75
CA ASN A 159 20.37 15.82 -3.60
C ASN A 159 21.07 14.70 -2.81
N ASP A 160 20.59 13.47 -2.96
CA ASP A 160 21.17 12.27 -2.33
C ASP A 160 21.41 11.21 -3.40
N THR A 161 22.68 10.82 -3.58
CA THR A 161 23.04 9.76 -4.53
C THR A 161 22.62 8.37 -4.06
N LEU A 162 22.19 8.21 -2.81
CA LEU A 162 21.81 6.93 -2.22
C LEU A 162 20.34 6.55 -2.41
N PHE A 163 19.47 7.49 -2.80
CA PHE A 163 18.06 7.20 -3.11
C PHE A 163 17.74 7.47 -4.57
N GLU A 164 17.09 8.59 -4.88
CA GLU A 164 16.66 8.95 -6.22
C GLU A 164 16.73 10.46 -6.41
N GLY A 165 17.85 10.97 -6.93
CA GLY A 165 17.94 12.38 -7.33
C GLY A 165 17.79 13.38 -6.17
N ASN A 166 16.94 14.38 -6.39
CA ASN A 166 16.64 15.41 -5.41
C ASN A 166 15.58 14.93 -4.39
N PHE A 167 15.61 15.51 -3.20
CA PHE A 167 14.65 15.24 -2.15
C PHE A 167 14.36 16.51 -1.36
N GLY A 168 13.19 16.54 -0.73
CA GLY A 168 12.80 17.58 0.22
C GLY A 168 13.27 17.29 1.64
N GLY A 169 13.73 18.30 2.36
CA GLY A 169 14.32 18.13 3.68
C GLY A 169 14.02 19.27 4.64
N VAL A 170 14.09 18.93 5.92
CA VAL A 170 14.05 19.89 7.02
C VAL A 170 14.95 19.44 8.17
N HIS A 171 15.62 20.41 8.78
CA HIS A 171 16.34 20.27 10.03
C HIS A 171 15.74 21.18 11.09
N LEU A 172 15.49 20.64 12.27
CA LEU A 172 15.12 21.40 13.45
C LEU A 172 16.28 21.32 14.45
N ALA A 173 16.83 22.48 14.79
CA ALA A 173 17.84 22.67 15.82
C ALA A 173 17.48 23.93 16.61
N SER A 174 17.94 24.05 17.87
CA SER A 174 17.67 25.24 18.70
C SER A 174 18.04 26.55 17.97
N PRO A 175 17.18 27.59 17.97
CA PRO A 175 15.92 27.71 18.72
C PRO A 175 14.68 27.09 18.06
N HIS A 176 14.79 26.62 16.81
CA HIS A 176 13.70 26.05 16.03
C HIS A 176 13.19 24.72 16.62
N SER A 177 11.88 24.53 16.60
CA SER A 177 11.23 23.36 17.22
C SER A 177 10.01 22.86 16.47
N THR A 178 9.46 23.62 15.52
CA THR A 178 8.23 23.25 14.81
C THR A 178 8.39 23.40 13.30
N PHE A 179 8.11 22.32 12.59
CA PHE A 179 8.02 22.32 11.13
C PHE A 179 6.62 21.91 10.70
N GLU A 180 6.07 22.61 9.73
CA GLU A 180 4.82 22.23 9.06
C GLU A 180 4.81 22.74 7.62
N ILE A 181 4.65 21.80 6.68
CA ILE A 181 4.48 22.05 5.26
C ILE A 181 3.14 21.50 4.81
N ALA A 182 2.47 22.15 3.87
CA ALA A 182 1.18 21.71 3.38
C ALA A 182 1.04 21.96 1.88
N THR A 183 0.16 21.18 1.24
CA THR A 183 -0.16 21.41 -0.16
C THR A 183 -0.96 22.69 -0.36
N GLU A 184 -1.07 23.10 -1.61
CA GLU A 184 -2.17 23.98 -2.02
C GLU A 184 -3.55 23.33 -1.77
N LYS A 185 -4.61 24.15 -1.91
CA LYS A 185 -6.00 23.66 -1.78
C LYS A 185 -6.30 22.67 -2.90
N ILE A 186 -6.75 21.47 -2.52
CA ILE A 186 -7.10 20.37 -3.43
C ILE A 186 -8.57 19.99 -3.23
N GLN A 187 -9.23 19.65 -4.33
CA GLN A 187 -10.55 19.02 -4.32
C GLN A 187 -10.39 17.51 -4.34
N LEU A 188 -10.71 16.86 -3.22
CA LEU A 188 -10.61 15.40 -3.07
C LEU A 188 -12.01 14.77 -3.13
N PRO A 189 -12.13 13.53 -3.63
CA PRO A 189 -13.42 12.86 -3.68
C PRO A 189 -13.92 12.56 -2.27
N LYS A 190 -15.16 12.96 -2.00
CA LYS A 190 -15.74 12.94 -0.65
C LYS A 190 -16.50 11.64 -0.33
N VAL A 191 -16.81 10.83 -1.34
CA VAL A 191 -17.63 9.62 -1.23
C VAL A 191 -17.11 8.53 -2.15
N GLY A 192 -17.07 7.29 -1.66
CA GLY A 192 -16.91 6.08 -2.48
C GLY A 192 -15.50 5.79 -3.02
N THR A 193 -14.61 6.79 -3.01
CA THR A 193 -13.27 6.69 -3.56
C THR A 193 -12.22 6.72 -2.45
N PRO A 194 -11.33 5.71 -2.35
CA PRO A 194 -10.21 5.74 -1.41
C PRO A 194 -9.28 6.92 -1.71
N VAL A 195 -8.73 7.57 -0.68
CA VAL A 195 -7.76 8.66 -0.84
C VAL A 195 -6.52 8.32 -0.03
N TYR A 196 -5.35 8.31 -0.68
CA TYR A 196 -4.10 7.92 -0.05
C TYR A 196 -3.01 8.96 -0.27
N VAL A 197 -2.04 8.97 0.65
CA VAL A 197 -0.72 9.54 0.44
C VAL A 197 0.30 8.41 0.28
N GLU A 198 1.10 8.47 -0.77
CA GLU A 198 2.37 7.74 -0.84
C GLU A 198 3.52 8.66 -0.48
N LEU A 199 4.48 8.15 0.29
CA LEU A 199 5.63 8.94 0.72
C LEU A 199 6.85 8.04 0.88
N ASN A 200 7.95 8.44 0.24
CA ASN A 200 9.28 7.98 0.60
C ASN A 200 9.84 8.93 1.66
N TYR A 201 10.38 8.39 2.75
CA TYR A 201 10.89 9.19 3.85
C TYR A 201 12.09 8.54 4.55
N LYS A 202 12.90 9.39 5.18
CA LYS A 202 13.95 9.04 6.13
C LYS A 202 13.91 10.08 7.24
N CYS A 203 13.88 9.67 8.50
CA CYS A 203 13.84 10.59 9.63
C CYS A 203 14.40 9.97 10.92
N ASN A 204 14.92 10.83 11.79
CA ASN A 204 15.35 10.45 13.13
C ASN A 204 14.31 10.79 14.22
N THR A 205 13.29 11.57 13.86
CA THR A 205 12.23 12.05 14.76
C THR A 205 10.86 11.72 14.16
N ALA A 206 9.89 11.43 15.02
CA ALA A 206 8.53 11.15 14.59
C ALA A 206 7.89 12.38 13.96
N PHE A 207 7.12 12.17 12.90
CA PHE A 207 6.38 13.23 12.21
C PHE A 207 4.94 12.80 11.97
N GLN A 208 4.09 13.75 11.61
CA GLN A 208 2.68 13.51 11.36
C GLN A 208 2.33 13.83 9.92
N VAL A 209 1.37 13.07 9.38
CA VAL A 209 0.69 13.39 8.13
C VAL A 209 -0.80 13.50 8.42
N GLY A 210 -1.43 14.51 7.85
CA GLY A 210 -2.85 14.76 8.06
C GLY A 210 -3.47 15.65 7.01
N VAL A 211 -4.70 16.08 7.30
CA VAL A 211 -5.49 16.93 6.40
C VAL A 211 -5.98 18.16 7.13
N PHE A 212 -5.85 19.32 6.48
CA PHE A 212 -6.59 20.53 6.81
C PHE A 212 -7.87 20.58 5.99
N ALA A 213 -9.02 20.57 6.66
CA ALA A 213 -10.33 20.77 6.04
C ALA A 213 -10.71 22.26 6.16
N ASN A 214 -10.80 22.94 5.03
CA ASN A 214 -11.08 24.36 4.96
C ASN A 214 -12.57 24.61 4.71
N TYR A 215 -13.12 25.62 5.38
CA TYR A 215 -14.50 26.06 5.24
C TYR A 215 -14.50 27.57 5.06
N ASP A 216 -15.33 28.10 4.16
CA ASP A 216 -15.36 29.54 3.84
C ASP A 216 -15.81 30.42 5.02
N GLN A 217 -16.61 29.86 5.94
CA GLN A 217 -17.20 30.59 7.08
C GLN A 217 -17.04 29.86 8.42
N ALA A 218 -16.09 28.92 8.52
CA ALA A 218 -15.82 28.19 9.76
C ALA A 218 -14.31 27.96 9.97
N PRO A 219 -13.87 27.71 11.22
CA PRO A 219 -12.48 27.39 11.50
C PRO A 219 -11.99 26.17 10.71
N VAL A 220 -10.72 26.19 10.31
CA VAL A 220 -10.07 25.03 9.69
C VAL A 220 -10.06 23.88 10.69
N ILE A 221 -10.50 22.70 10.24
CA ILE A 221 -10.43 21.48 11.03
C ILE A 221 -9.16 20.74 10.67
N ILE A 222 -8.33 20.45 11.68
CA ILE A 222 -7.10 19.67 11.54
C ILE A 222 -7.40 18.22 11.91
N GLN A 223 -7.15 17.29 10.99
CA GLN A 223 -7.19 15.85 11.28
C GLN A 223 -5.81 15.25 11.07
N SER A 224 -5.05 15.07 12.16
CA SER A 224 -3.83 14.25 12.16
C SER A 224 -4.21 12.79 12.04
N ILE A 225 -3.77 12.14 10.97
CA ILE A 225 -4.21 10.77 10.64
C ILE A 225 -3.23 9.73 11.15
N LEU A 226 -1.93 10.02 11.01
CA LEU A 226 -0.89 9.09 11.39
C LEU A 226 0.32 9.81 11.97
N THR A 227 0.81 9.33 13.10
CA THR A 227 2.17 9.63 13.58
C THR A 227 3.09 8.52 13.09
N ILE A 228 4.11 8.90 12.33
CA ILE A 228 5.06 8.00 11.68
C ILE A 228 6.33 7.97 12.50
N ASN A 229 6.77 6.76 12.85
CA ASN A 229 7.95 6.54 13.68
C ASN A 229 9.25 6.72 12.88
N PRO A 230 10.36 7.08 13.55
CA PRO A 230 11.67 7.22 12.93
C PRO A 230 12.12 6.03 12.07
N LYS A 231 12.77 6.34 10.95
CA LYS A 231 13.49 5.40 10.08
C LYS A 231 14.77 6.06 9.58
N LEU A 232 15.91 5.53 10.04
CA LEU A 232 17.23 6.05 9.67
C LEU A 232 17.63 5.73 8.23
N GLU A 233 16.93 4.79 7.59
CA GLU A 233 17.08 4.46 6.17
C GLU A 233 15.81 4.85 5.40
N TRP A 234 15.97 5.15 4.12
CA TRP A 234 14.86 5.46 3.21
C TRP A 234 13.82 4.35 3.24
N ASN A 235 12.57 4.75 3.43
CA ASN A 235 11.45 3.85 3.56
C ASN A 235 10.21 4.42 2.87
N LYS A 236 9.39 3.56 2.28
CA LYS A 236 8.08 3.96 1.74
C LYS A 236 6.95 3.67 2.73
N ILE A 237 5.92 4.52 2.71
CA ILE A 237 4.65 4.33 3.43
C ILE A 237 3.47 4.72 2.54
N TYR A 238 2.33 4.07 2.80
CA TYR A 238 1.03 4.33 2.19
C TYR A 238 0.07 4.71 3.31
N ILE A 239 -0.50 5.91 3.25
CA ILE A 239 -1.29 6.51 4.33
C ILE A 239 -2.71 6.70 3.82
N ASP A 240 -3.67 6.02 4.43
CA ASP A 240 -5.08 6.08 4.09
C ASP A 240 -5.73 7.29 4.75
N LEU A 241 -6.10 8.27 3.92
CA LEU A 241 -6.80 9.49 4.32
C LEU A 241 -8.32 9.38 4.16
N THR A 242 -8.84 8.27 3.64
CA THR A 242 -10.24 8.11 3.21
C THR A 242 -11.22 8.51 4.30
N SER A 243 -11.02 7.99 5.52
CA SER A 243 -11.90 8.29 6.66
C SER A 243 -11.86 9.78 7.04
N ALA A 244 -10.70 10.43 6.91
CA ALA A 244 -10.55 11.85 7.22
C ALA A 244 -11.32 12.74 6.26
N ILE A 245 -11.23 12.41 4.97
CA ILE A 245 -11.95 13.13 3.91
C ILE A 245 -13.46 12.93 4.06
N ILE A 246 -13.93 11.71 4.32
CA ILE A 246 -15.35 11.42 4.55
C ILE A 246 -15.88 12.20 5.78
N ASN A 247 -15.13 12.20 6.89
CA ASN A 247 -15.52 12.92 8.10
C ASN A 247 -15.56 14.45 7.90
N THR A 248 -14.91 14.96 6.85
CA THR A 248 -14.87 16.37 6.48
C THR A 248 -15.47 16.63 5.10
N GLN A 249 -16.43 15.79 4.67
CA GLN A 249 -17.06 15.89 3.36
C GLN A 249 -17.72 17.25 3.07
N ASN A 250 -18.11 17.99 4.11
CA ASN A 250 -18.69 19.33 3.98
C ASN A 250 -17.64 20.45 3.77
N ALA A 251 -16.34 20.14 3.85
CA ALA A 251 -15.28 21.11 3.63
C ALA A 251 -15.26 21.60 2.17
N ASP A 252 -14.96 22.87 1.97
CA ASP A 252 -14.88 23.49 0.64
C ASP A 252 -13.61 23.05 -0.10
N SER A 253 -12.53 22.79 0.64
CA SER A 253 -11.29 22.23 0.10
C SER A 253 -10.44 21.57 1.17
N HIS A 254 -9.52 20.70 0.76
CA HIS A 254 -8.55 20.07 1.65
C HIS A 254 -7.13 20.51 1.33
N LYS A 255 -6.24 20.45 2.34
CA LYS A 255 -4.78 20.46 2.14
C LYS A 255 -4.22 19.25 2.85
N VAL A 256 -3.23 18.58 2.27
CA VAL A 256 -2.47 17.54 2.99
C VAL A 256 -1.25 18.20 3.62
N PHE A 257 -0.99 17.91 4.89
CA PHE A 257 0.15 18.47 5.60
C PHE A 257 1.08 17.40 6.14
N ILE A 258 2.35 17.78 6.29
CA ILE A 258 3.38 17.04 7.00
C ILE A 258 3.91 17.96 8.10
N SER A 259 3.93 17.49 9.34
CA SER A 259 4.41 18.27 10.48
C SER A 259 5.38 17.47 11.36
N MET A 260 6.39 18.14 11.89
CA MET A 260 7.38 17.55 12.79
C MET A 260 7.66 18.50 13.95
N ARG A 261 7.88 17.94 15.15
CA ARG A 261 8.26 18.71 16.32
C ARG A 261 9.52 18.12 16.95
N ARG A 262 10.50 18.96 17.24
CA ARG A 262 11.71 18.58 17.98
C ARG A 262 11.42 18.51 19.48
N ASP A 263 12.03 17.55 20.17
CA ASP A 263 12.10 17.59 21.63
C ASP A 263 13.03 18.73 22.07
N ILE A 264 12.45 19.77 22.69
CA ILE A 264 13.19 20.95 23.14
C ILE A 264 14.22 20.63 24.23
N ASN A 265 14.08 19.50 24.91
CA ASN A 265 15.03 19.03 25.93
C ASN A 265 16.18 18.21 25.34
N SER A 266 16.10 17.84 24.05
CA SER A 266 17.18 17.16 23.33
C SER A 266 18.06 18.16 22.60
N ASN A 267 19.36 17.88 22.61
CA ASN A 267 20.35 18.61 21.80
C ASN A 267 20.52 18.00 20.41
N GLU A 268 19.86 16.88 20.12
CA GLU A 268 19.90 16.26 18.79
C GLU A 268 19.11 17.10 17.78
N ILE A 269 19.65 17.18 16.56
CA ILE A 269 18.98 17.80 15.43
C ILE A 269 17.89 16.84 14.98
N ALA A 270 16.64 17.32 14.91
CA ALA A 270 15.56 16.53 14.34
C ALA A 270 15.54 16.71 12.83
N GLU A 271 15.62 15.59 12.10
CA GLU A 271 15.76 15.56 10.65
C GLU A 271 14.61 14.76 10.05
N LEU A 272 14.00 15.33 9.00
CA LEU A 272 13.05 14.66 8.14
C LEU A 272 13.42 14.95 6.68
N TYR A 273 13.56 13.87 5.93
CA TYR A 273 13.75 13.85 4.49
C TYR A 273 12.57 13.13 3.87
N VAL A 274 12.04 13.71 2.80
CA VAL A 274 10.88 13.23 2.06
C VAL A 274 11.16 13.28 0.58
N ASP A 275 10.61 12.31 -0.13
CA ASP A 275 10.70 12.24 -1.57
C ASP A 275 9.47 11.52 -2.14
N ASN A 276 9.22 11.68 -3.43
CA ASN A 276 8.20 10.96 -4.18
C ASN A 276 6.82 11.03 -3.50
N PHE A 277 6.43 12.23 -3.05
CA PHE A 277 5.16 12.47 -2.39
C PHE A 277 4.04 12.39 -3.41
N LYS A 278 3.02 11.57 -3.15
CA LYS A 278 1.84 11.43 -4.04
C LYS A 278 0.57 11.52 -3.22
N ILE A 279 -0.41 12.25 -3.72
CA ILE A 279 -1.81 12.15 -3.32
C ILE A 279 -2.55 11.44 -4.45
N ILE A 280 -3.23 10.35 -4.12
CA ILE A 280 -3.87 9.48 -5.11
C ILE A 280 -5.29 9.12 -4.67
N TYR A 281 -6.22 9.12 -5.63
CA TYR A 281 -7.62 8.76 -5.43
C TYR A 281 -8.22 8.08 -6.67
#